data_AF-A0A976PZ66-F1
#
_entry.id   AF-A0A976PZ66-F1
#
_cell.length_a   1.000
_cell.length_b   1.000
_cell.length_c   1.000
_cell.angle_alpha   90.00
_cell.angle_beta   90.00
_cell.angle_gamma   90.00
#
_symmetry.space_group_name_H-M   'P 1'
#
loop_
_entity.id
_entity.type
_entity.pdbx_description
1 polymer ?
#
loop_
_entity_poly.entity_id
_entity_poly.type
_entity_poly.pdbx_seq_one_letter_code
_entity_poly.pdbx_strand_id
1 'polypeptide(L)'
;PNKQFYHCFGCGAHGTALGFLMEYEHMDFVEAIESLAAHVGVDVPHEQSTAEPESRRVGDDLYQLMEQVSRYYREQLKQNAIEYLKERGLSGEIAGEYGLGYAPAGWDNLIKTLGADQQAALLKSGMLSEGDNGRVYDRFRERVMFPIKDRRGRIIGFGGRILTGDGAKYLNSPETPVFHKGRELYGLYEARQSVRKLERLYVGETVCRGRLHGCHRIGAT
;
A
#
# COMPACT_ATOMS: atom_id res chain seq x y z
N PRO A 1 -16.74 -6.13 -35.71
CA PRO A 1 -15.88 -6.44 -34.54
C PRO A 1 -14.73 -7.40 -34.90
N ASN A 2 -13.89 -7.02 -35.88
CA ASN A 2 -12.88 -7.92 -36.48
C ASN A 2 -11.42 -7.48 -36.23
N LYS A 3 -11.20 -6.56 -35.28
CA LYS A 3 -9.87 -6.07 -34.91
C LYS A 3 -9.75 -6.19 -33.39
N GLN A 4 -8.92 -7.11 -32.90
CA GLN A 4 -8.66 -7.35 -31.48
C GLN A 4 -7.73 -6.27 -30.88
N PHE A 5 -8.05 -5.00 -31.11
CA PHE A 5 -7.26 -3.86 -30.64
C PHE A 5 -8.15 -2.83 -29.95
N TYR A 6 -7.61 -2.15 -28.94
CA TYR A 6 -8.18 -0.97 -28.33
C TYR A 6 -7.66 0.30 -29.02
N HIS A 7 -8.44 1.37 -28.95
CA HIS A 7 -8.02 2.70 -29.36
C HIS A 7 -8.57 3.72 -28.36
N CYS A 8 -7.68 4.51 -27.76
CA CYS A 8 -8.05 5.59 -26.85
C CYS A 8 -8.41 6.83 -27.66
N PHE A 9 -9.68 7.22 -27.63
CA PHE A 9 -10.18 8.41 -28.34
C PHE A 9 -9.74 9.75 -27.71
N GLY A 10 -9.10 9.72 -26.53
CA GLY A 10 -8.57 10.91 -25.86
C GLY A 10 -7.11 11.19 -26.22
N CYS A 11 -6.23 10.19 -26.17
CA CYS A 11 -4.79 10.36 -26.38
C CYS A 11 -4.25 9.68 -27.66
N GLY A 12 -5.07 8.95 -28.41
CA GLY A 12 -4.66 8.26 -29.64
C GLY A 12 -3.88 6.95 -29.42
N ALA A 13 -3.70 6.52 -28.17
CA ALA A 13 -3.06 5.24 -27.87
C ALA A 13 -3.85 4.07 -28.49
N HIS A 14 -3.14 3.08 -29.03
CA HIS A 14 -3.75 1.89 -29.65
C HIS A 14 -2.92 0.67 -29.31
N GLY A 15 -3.56 -0.49 -29.10
CA GLY A 15 -2.85 -1.70 -28.68
C GLY A 15 -3.78 -2.87 -28.46
N THR A 16 -3.31 -3.94 -27.82
CA THR A 16 -4.13 -5.12 -27.51
C THR A 16 -4.85 -4.97 -26.18
N ALA A 17 -5.86 -5.81 -25.89
CA ALA A 17 -6.51 -5.82 -24.58
C ALA A 17 -5.51 -6.02 -23.42
N LEU A 18 -4.47 -6.83 -23.66
CA LEU A 18 -3.38 -7.02 -22.71
C LEU A 18 -2.53 -5.75 -22.56
N GLY A 19 -2.17 -5.11 -23.67
CA GLY A 19 -1.46 -3.83 -23.66
C GLY A 19 -2.23 -2.74 -22.91
N PHE A 20 -3.56 -2.69 -23.08
CA PHE A 20 -4.41 -1.80 -22.30
C PHE A 20 -4.29 -2.06 -20.80
N LEU A 21 -4.39 -3.32 -20.35
CA LEU A 21 -4.26 -3.65 -18.93
C LEU A 21 -2.86 -3.32 -18.38
N MET A 22 -1.82 -3.54 -19.18
CA MET A 22 -0.45 -3.21 -18.77
C MET A 22 -0.21 -1.69 -18.71
N GLU A 23 -0.69 -0.94 -19.70
CA GLU A 23 -0.43 0.49 -19.83
C GLU A 23 -1.38 1.35 -19.00
N TYR A 24 -2.68 1.03 -19.05
CA TYR A 24 -3.74 1.78 -18.37
C TYR A 24 -3.97 1.27 -16.95
N GLU A 25 -3.99 -0.05 -16.76
CA GLU A 25 -4.18 -0.65 -15.43
C GLU A 25 -2.86 -0.96 -14.72
N HIS A 26 -1.73 -0.62 -15.36
CA HIS A 26 -0.39 -0.66 -14.76
C HIS A 26 0.07 -2.04 -14.28
N MET A 27 -0.56 -3.08 -14.82
CA MET A 27 -0.32 -4.48 -14.47
C MET A 27 0.98 -5.00 -15.09
N ASP A 28 1.63 -5.95 -14.43
CA ASP A 28 2.66 -6.75 -15.08
C ASP A 28 2.02 -7.72 -16.12
N PHE A 29 2.83 -8.28 -17.01
CA PHE A 29 2.33 -9.13 -18.10
C PHE A 29 1.51 -10.33 -17.61
N VAL A 30 1.94 -10.98 -16.51
CA VAL A 30 1.23 -12.15 -15.99
C VAL A 30 -0.01 -11.73 -15.22
N GLU A 31 0.06 -10.66 -14.45
CA GLU A 31 -1.11 -10.08 -13.80
C GLU A 31 -2.18 -9.66 -14.83
N ALA A 32 -1.77 -9.07 -15.95
CA ALA A 32 -2.66 -8.72 -17.04
C ALA A 32 -3.29 -9.97 -17.70
N ILE A 33 -2.52 -11.05 -17.86
CA ILE A 33 -3.03 -12.33 -18.36
C ILE A 33 -4.02 -12.95 -17.36
N GLU A 34 -3.67 -13.03 -16.08
CA GLU A 34 -4.52 -13.58 -15.03
C GLU A 34 -5.82 -12.80 -14.89
N SER A 35 -5.74 -11.47 -14.92
CA SER A 35 -6.91 -10.59 -14.88
C SER A 35 -7.84 -10.83 -16.08
N LEU A 36 -7.28 -10.92 -17.29
CA LEU A 36 -8.05 -11.17 -18.50
C LEU A 36 -8.65 -12.57 -18.49
N ALA A 37 -7.89 -13.57 -18.07
CA ALA A 37 -8.29 -14.98 -18.02
C ALA A 37 -9.41 -15.21 -17.00
N ALA A 38 -9.31 -14.60 -15.81
CA ALA A 38 -10.39 -14.59 -14.82
C ALA A 38 -11.67 -13.94 -15.36
N HIS A 39 -11.54 -12.89 -16.18
CA HIS A 39 -12.69 -12.22 -16.79
C HIS A 39 -13.42 -13.08 -17.82
N VAL A 40 -12.69 -13.94 -18.54
CA VAL A 40 -13.26 -14.85 -19.56
C VAL A 40 -13.49 -16.28 -19.05
N GLY A 41 -13.21 -16.55 -17.77
CA GLY A 41 -13.38 -17.87 -17.15
C GLY A 41 -12.42 -18.93 -17.70
N VAL A 42 -11.22 -18.53 -18.12
CA VAL A 42 -10.19 -19.44 -18.64
C VAL A 42 -9.12 -19.62 -17.56
N ASP A 43 -8.77 -20.87 -17.26
CA ASP A 43 -7.63 -21.16 -16.40
C ASP A 43 -6.32 -20.89 -17.15
N VAL A 44 -5.40 -20.18 -16.50
CA VAL A 44 -4.06 -19.93 -17.05
C VAL A 44 -3.16 -21.08 -16.60
N PRO A 45 -2.69 -21.95 -17.52
CA PRO A 45 -1.75 -22.99 -17.16
C PRO A 45 -0.42 -22.36 -16.76
N HIS A 46 -0.04 -22.54 -15.50
CA HIS A 46 1.31 -22.21 -15.05
C HIS A 46 2.23 -23.38 -15.40
N GLU A 47 3.17 -23.17 -16.32
CA GLU A 47 4.38 -23.98 -16.30
C GLU A 47 5.05 -23.72 -14.95
N GLN A 48 5.19 -24.77 -14.14
CA GLN A 48 6.13 -24.75 -13.02
C GLN A 48 7.54 -24.63 -13.62
N SER A 49 7.88 -23.43 -14.07
CA SER A 49 9.28 -23.05 -14.22
C SER A 49 9.87 -23.25 -12.83
N THR A 50 10.77 -24.22 -12.70
CA THR A 50 11.48 -24.54 -11.45
C THR A 50 12.24 -23.34 -10.87
N ALA A 51 12.34 -22.24 -11.63
CA ALA A 51 12.68 -20.91 -11.17
C ALA A 51 11.49 -19.96 -11.40
N GLU A 52 10.75 -19.63 -10.35
CA GLU A 52 9.95 -18.41 -10.39
C GLU A 52 10.92 -17.22 -10.59
N PRO A 53 10.57 -16.22 -11.40
CA PRO A 53 11.41 -15.05 -11.58
C PRO A 53 11.68 -14.42 -10.21
N GLU A 54 12.95 -14.16 -9.90
CA GLU A 54 13.43 -13.67 -8.61
C GLU A 54 12.67 -12.44 -8.12
N SER A 55 12.21 -11.59 -9.04
CA SER A 55 11.37 -10.42 -8.77
C SER A 55 10.01 -10.75 -8.15
N ARG A 56 9.35 -11.86 -8.55
CA ARG A 56 8.07 -12.28 -7.97
C ARG A 56 8.23 -12.78 -6.54
N ARG A 57 9.22 -13.65 -6.31
CA ARG A 57 9.54 -14.15 -4.96
C ARG A 57 9.85 -13.01 -4.00
N VAL A 58 10.71 -12.09 -4.45
CA VAL A 58 11.02 -10.87 -3.70
C VAL A 58 9.77 -10.05 -3.38
N GLY A 59 8.83 -9.93 -4.31
CA GLY A 59 7.56 -9.25 -4.08
C GLY A 59 6.74 -9.95 -2.99
N ASP A 60 6.56 -11.26 -3.11
CA ASP A 60 5.75 -12.07 -2.17
C ASP A 60 6.31 -12.03 -0.75
N ASP A 61 7.63 -12.14 -0.58
CA ASP A 61 8.30 -12.02 0.71
C ASP A 61 8.08 -10.62 1.32
N LEU A 62 8.16 -9.56 0.51
CA LEU A 62 7.93 -8.20 0.97
C LEU A 62 6.46 -7.97 1.37
N TYR A 63 5.49 -8.50 0.62
CA TYR A 63 4.07 -8.38 0.99
C TYR A 63 3.78 -9.06 2.32
N GLN A 64 4.35 -10.26 2.55
CA GLN A 64 4.20 -10.97 3.83
C GLN A 64 4.82 -10.19 4.99
N LEU A 65 6.03 -9.63 4.80
CA LEU A 65 6.68 -8.78 5.79
C LEU A 65 5.84 -7.55 6.12
N MET A 66 5.32 -6.86 5.10
CA MET A 66 4.52 -5.63 5.29
C MET A 66 3.22 -5.90 6.05
N GLU A 67 2.62 -7.08 5.86
CA GLU A 67 1.47 -7.52 6.65
C GLU A 67 1.85 -7.76 8.13
N GLN A 68 3.02 -8.34 8.41
CA GLN A 68 3.52 -8.51 9.78
C GLN A 68 3.78 -7.15 10.46
N VAL A 69 4.42 -6.23 9.75
CA VAL A 69 4.63 -4.84 10.20
C VAL A 69 3.31 -4.15 10.50
N SER A 70 2.32 -4.28 9.61
CA SER A 70 0.97 -3.74 9.80
C SER A 70 0.31 -4.29 11.07
N ARG A 71 0.37 -5.61 11.26
CA ARG A 71 -0.17 -6.27 12.46
C ARG A 71 0.46 -5.71 13.73
N TYR A 72 1.78 -5.60 13.75
CA TYR A 72 2.50 -5.01 14.87
C TYR A 72 2.03 -3.57 15.16
N TYR A 73 1.98 -2.70 14.15
CA TYR A 73 1.52 -1.33 14.35
C TYR A 73 0.05 -1.24 14.79
N ARG A 74 -0.82 -2.13 14.33
CA ARG A 74 -2.22 -2.20 14.79
C ARG A 74 -2.31 -2.58 16.28
N GLU A 75 -1.43 -3.44 16.76
CA GLU A 75 -1.35 -3.78 18.18
C GLU A 75 -0.85 -2.60 19.00
N GLN A 76 0.19 -1.92 18.52
CA GLN A 76 0.73 -0.71 19.16
C GLN A 76 -0.30 0.43 19.20
N LEU A 77 -1.17 0.56 18.19
CA LEU A 77 -2.23 1.57 18.18
C LEU A 77 -3.16 1.44 19.37
N LYS A 78 -3.55 0.20 19.71
CA LYS A 78 -4.48 -0.09 20.79
C LYS A 78 -3.97 0.37 22.16
N GLN A 79 -2.66 0.44 22.32
CA GLN A 79 -2.01 0.81 23.57
C GLN A 79 -1.69 2.30 23.66
N ASN A 80 -1.43 2.96 22.52
CA ASN A 80 -0.74 4.26 22.53
C ASN A 80 -1.53 5.43 21.94
N ALA A 81 -2.45 5.19 21.00
CA ALA A 81 -2.99 6.29 20.19
C ALA A 81 -4.51 6.21 19.90
N ILE A 82 -5.25 5.39 20.64
CA ILE A 82 -6.73 5.34 20.55
C ILE A 82 -7.34 6.72 20.81
N GLU A 83 -6.93 7.40 21.90
CA GLU A 83 -7.56 8.65 22.31
C GLU A 83 -7.32 9.76 21.27
N TYR A 84 -6.11 9.81 20.73
CA TYR A 84 -5.78 10.70 19.62
C TYR A 84 -6.68 10.48 18.39
N LEU A 85 -6.98 9.23 18.03
CA LEU A 85 -7.88 8.94 16.91
C LEU A 85 -9.31 9.42 17.20
N LYS A 86 -9.80 9.23 18.43
CA LYS A 86 -11.12 9.69 18.86
C LYS A 86 -11.25 11.21 18.81
N GLU A 87 -10.25 11.94 19.30
CA GLU A 87 -10.20 13.41 19.20
C GLU A 87 -10.26 13.89 17.74
N ARG A 88 -9.75 13.08 16.81
CA ARG A 88 -9.81 13.32 15.36
C ARG A 88 -11.11 12.87 14.70
N GLY A 89 -12.04 12.30 15.46
CA GLY A 89 -13.31 11.79 14.94
C GLY A 89 -13.17 10.51 14.12
N LEU A 90 -12.10 9.73 14.33
CA LEU A 90 -11.90 8.43 13.69
C LEU A 90 -12.42 7.33 14.62
N SER A 91 -13.48 6.65 14.20
CA SER A 91 -14.04 5.52 14.97
C SER A 91 -13.10 4.31 14.93
N GLY A 92 -13.28 3.39 15.88
CA GLY A 92 -12.57 2.11 15.86
C GLY A 92 -12.89 1.27 14.63
N GLU A 93 -14.09 1.40 14.07
CA GLU A 93 -14.51 0.74 12.83
C GLU A 93 -13.70 1.25 11.64
N ILE A 94 -13.59 2.58 11.48
CA ILE A 94 -12.76 3.20 10.44
C ILE A 94 -11.29 2.81 10.63
N ALA A 95 -10.79 2.87 11.86
CA ALA A 95 -9.41 2.47 12.15
C ALA A 95 -9.16 1.00 11.78
N GLY A 96 -10.14 0.11 12.01
CA GLY A 96 -10.08 -1.29 11.62
C GLY A 96 -10.13 -1.52 10.11
N GLU A 97 -11.06 -0.86 9.42
CA GLU A 97 -11.27 -0.94 7.96
C GLU A 97 -10.03 -0.50 7.19
N TYR A 98 -9.48 0.67 7.53
CA TYR A 98 -8.27 1.22 6.92
C TYR A 98 -6.98 0.64 7.50
N GLY A 99 -7.06 -0.27 8.49
CA GLY A 99 -5.89 -0.92 9.08
C GLY A 99 -4.92 0.04 9.78
N LEU A 100 -5.42 1.12 10.39
CA LEU A 100 -4.59 2.12 11.04
C LEU A 100 -3.73 1.49 12.15
N GLY A 101 -2.52 2.01 12.29
CA GLY A 101 -1.54 1.55 13.28
C GLY A 101 -0.85 2.69 14.01
N TYR A 102 0.10 2.35 14.87
CA TYR A 102 0.99 3.30 15.53
C TYR A 102 2.41 2.77 15.55
N ALA A 103 3.37 3.60 15.13
CA ALA A 103 4.79 3.32 15.30
C ALA A 103 5.23 3.91 16.65
N PRO A 104 5.63 3.09 17.64
CA PRO A 104 6.04 3.58 18.95
C PRO A 104 7.36 4.34 18.89
N ALA A 105 7.70 4.99 20.01
CA ALA A 105 9.03 5.54 20.21
C ALA A 105 10.07 4.40 20.22
N GLY A 106 11.33 4.73 19.92
CA GLY A 106 12.43 3.76 19.84
C GLY A 106 13.02 3.65 18.45
N TRP A 107 14.18 3.01 18.35
CA TRP A 107 15.00 2.99 17.12
C TRP A 107 15.10 1.61 16.48
N ASP A 108 14.59 0.57 17.12
CA ASP A 108 14.82 -0.83 16.75
C ASP A 108 13.61 -1.72 17.06
N ASN A 109 12.40 -1.15 17.13
CA ASN A 109 11.22 -1.88 17.55
C ASN A 109 10.87 -2.99 16.54
N LEU A 110 10.99 -2.71 15.24
CA LEU A 110 10.70 -3.70 14.21
C LEU A 110 11.69 -4.86 14.24
N ILE A 111 12.99 -4.59 14.39
CA ILE A 111 14.02 -5.64 14.50
C ILE A 111 13.79 -6.49 15.74
N LYS A 112 13.49 -5.86 16.89
CA LYS A 112 13.19 -6.58 18.14
C LYS A 112 11.96 -7.47 18.04
N THR A 113 10.97 -7.05 17.25
CA THR A 113 9.68 -7.75 17.14
C THR A 113 9.70 -8.85 16.07
N LEU A 114 10.29 -8.56 14.91
CA LEU A 114 10.23 -9.43 13.73
C LEU A 114 11.49 -10.28 13.54
N GLY A 115 12.59 -9.96 14.24
CA GLY A 115 13.85 -10.69 14.15
C GLY A 115 14.92 -9.97 13.33
N ALA A 116 16.18 -10.24 13.66
CA ALA A 116 17.33 -9.64 12.99
C ALA A 116 17.54 -10.16 11.55
N ASP A 117 17.05 -11.36 11.26
CA ASP A 117 17.02 -11.95 9.92
C ASP A 117 16.17 -11.15 8.94
N GLN A 118 15.17 -10.41 9.42
CA GLN A 118 14.31 -9.56 8.60
C GLN A 118 14.92 -8.20 8.25
N GLN A 119 16.09 -7.83 8.80
CA GLN A 119 16.66 -6.49 8.65
C GLN A 119 16.84 -6.07 7.17
N ALA A 120 17.33 -6.97 6.32
CA ALA A 120 17.55 -6.67 4.90
C ALA A 120 16.23 -6.40 4.16
N ALA A 121 15.20 -7.21 4.43
CA ALA A 121 13.88 -7.04 3.84
C ALA A 121 13.16 -5.79 4.38
N LEU A 122 13.37 -5.46 5.66
CA LEU A 122 12.86 -4.24 6.29
C LEU A 122 13.52 -2.96 5.75
N LEU A 123 14.81 -3.00 5.41
CA LEU A 123 15.49 -1.92 4.67
C LEU A 123 14.92 -1.80 3.25
N LYS A 124 14.76 -2.92 2.55
CA LYS A 124 14.25 -2.98 1.18
C LYS A 124 12.80 -2.50 1.05
N SER A 125 11.97 -2.73 2.07
CA SER A 125 10.59 -2.21 2.17
C SER A 125 10.52 -0.76 2.66
N GLY A 126 11.65 -0.14 2.99
CA GLY A 126 11.69 1.24 3.49
C GLY A 126 11.13 1.41 4.90
N MET A 127 10.98 0.33 5.66
CA MET A 127 10.53 0.38 7.06
C MET A 127 11.68 0.69 8.03
N LEU A 128 12.91 0.36 7.64
CA LEU A 128 14.13 0.81 8.27
C LEU A 128 14.83 1.88 7.43
N SER A 129 15.74 2.61 8.06
CA SER A 129 16.66 3.54 7.40
C SER A 129 18.06 3.32 7.95
N GLU A 130 19.06 3.56 7.12
CA GLU A 130 20.47 3.49 7.49
C GLU A 130 21.02 4.91 7.65
N GLY A 131 21.67 5.19 8.77
CA GLY A 131 22.34 6.47 9.01
C GLY A 131 23.75 6.50 8.45
N ASP A 132 24.37 7.68 8.41
CA ASP A 132 25.71 7.89 7.84
C ASP A 132 26.82 7.04 8.50
N ASN A 133 26.59 6.59 9.74
CA ASN A 133 27.48 5.71 10.49
C ASN A 133 27.20 4.21 10.29
N GLY A 134 26.35 3.85 9.32
CA GLY A 134 25.93 2.47 9.06
C GLY A 134 24.91 1.92 10.08
N ARG A 135 24.44 2.76 11.02
CA ARG A 135 23.44 2.32 12.01
C ARG A 135 22.07 2.24 11.34
N VAL A 136 21.47 1.05 11.41
CA VAL A 136 20.10 0.81 10.95
C VAL A 136 19.10 1.14 12.07
N TYR A 137 18.00 1.77 11.71
CA TYR A 137 16.95 2.13 12.65
C TYR A 137 15.54 2.23 12.04
N ASP A 138 14.51 2.13 12.88
CA ASP A 138 13.10 2.30 12.52
C ASP A 138 12.85 3.64 11.84
N ARG A 139 12.40 3.66 10.58
CA ARG A 139 12.12 4.89 9.84
C ARG A 139 11.00 5.71 10.47
N PHE A 140 9.94 5.03 10.90
CA PHE A 140 8.76 5.63 11.50
C PHE A 140 8.81 5.48 13.01
N ARG A 141 8.62 6.60 13.72
CA ARG A 141 8.66 6.67 15.18
C ARG A 141 7.65 7.72 15.64
N GLU A 142 6.91 7.42 16.69
CA GLU A 142 5.90 8.30 17.31
C GLU A 142 4.86 8.83 16.32
N ARG A 143 4.37 7.93 15.46
CA ARG A 143 3.46 8.28 14.35
C ARG A 143 2.23 7.37 14.33
N VAL A 144 1.06 7.95 14.06
CA VAL A 144 -0.07 7.18 13.54
C VAL A 144 0.29 6.72 12.13
N MET A 145 0.14 5.43 11.89
CA MET A 145 0.49 4.75 10.65
C MET A 145 -0.76 4.49 9.81
N PHE A 146 -0.66 4.82 8.54
CA PHE A 146 -1.69 4.67 7.51
C PHE A 146 -1.14 3.70 6.46
N PRO A 147 -1.55 2.42 6.47
CA PRO A 147 -1.06 1.46 5.48
C PRO A 147 -1.56 1.83 4.09
N ILE A 148 -0.65 1.89 3.13
CA ILE A 148 -0.96 2.10 1.71
C ILE A 148 -1.13 0.73 1.09
N LYS A 149 -2.31 0.49 0.50
CA LYS A 149 -2.66 -0.78 -0.13
C LYS A 149 -2.64 -0.64 -1.64
N ASP A 150 -2.18 -1.68 -2.31
CA ASP A 150 -2.35 -1.81 -3.75
C ASP A 150 -3.80 -2.14 -4.12
N ARG A 151 -4.05 -2.34 -5.41
CA ARG A 151 -5.37 -2.69 -5.96
C ARG A 151 -5.94 -4.00 -5.42
N ARG A 152 -5.09 -4.92 -4.98
CA ARG A 152 -5.44 -6.24 -4.43
C ARG A 152 -5.63 -6.18 -2.91
N GLY A 153 -5.32 -5.06 -2.27
CA GLY A 153 -5.40 -4.87 -0.83
C GLY A 153 -4.12 -5.24 -0.08
N ARG A 154 -3.04 -5.57 -0.80
CA ARG A 154 -1.73 -5.89 -0.21
C ARG A 154 -1.09 -4.61 0.28
N ILE A 155 -0.45 -4.65 1.44
CA ILE A 155 0.22 -3.49 2.01
C ILE A 155 1.57 -3.31 1.34
N ILE A 156 1.77 -2.14 0.73
CA ILE A 156 2.95 -1.82 -0.07
C ILE A 156 3.80 -0.72 0.53
N GLY A 157 3.22 0.11 1.39
CA GLY A 157 3.93 1.19 2.07
C GLY A 157 3.12 1.73 3.24
N PHE A 158 3.66 2.77 3.87
CA PHE A 158 2.97 3.48 4.94
C PHE A 158 3.12 4.99 4.79
N GLY A 159 2.04 5.70 5.11
CA GLY A 159 2.08 7.09 5.55
C GLY A 159 2.14 7.15 7.08
N GLY A 160 2.90 8.08 7.64
CA GLY A 160 3.10 8.24 9.07
C GLY A 160 2.89 9.68 9.50
N ARG A 161 1.92 9.92 10.39
CA ARG A 161 1.61 11.25 10.90
C ARG A 161 2.05 11.40 12.35
N ILE A 162 2.87 12.42 12.64
CA ILE A 162 3.34 12.67 14.00
C ILE A 162 2.16 13.12 14.90
N LEU A 163 2.14 12.64 16.13
CA LEU A 163 1.13 13.05 17.13
C LEU A 163 1.53 14.39 17.73
N THR A 164 2.76 14.45 18.22
CA THR A 164 3.38 15.55 18.96
C THR A 164 4.90 15.52 18.75
N GLY A 165 5.57 16.67 18.90
CA GLY A 165 7.03 16.76 18.79
C GLY A 165 7.51 17.31 17.45
N ASP A 166 8.81 17.16 17.22
CA ASP A 166 9.54 17.79 16.12
C ASP A 166 9.66 16.89 14.89
N GLY A 167 9.79 17.53 13.72
CA GLY A 167 9.98 16.87 12.43
C GLY A 167 8.78 17.00 11.48
N ALA A 168 8.86 16.30 10.34
CA ALA A 168 7.84 16.42 9.31
C ALA A 168 6.47 15.90 9.81
N LYS A 169 5.43 16.73 9.67
CA LYS A 169 4.05 16.40 10.07
C LYS A 169 3.56 15.09 9.45
N TYR A 170 3.95 14.84 8.20
CA TYR A 170 3.71 13.60 7.47
C TYR A 170 5.03 13.07 6.92
N LEU A 171 5.18 11.75 6.94
CA LEU A 171 6.29 11.03 6.35
C LEU A 171 5.72 9.85 5.58
N ASN A 172 6.16 9.63 4.35
CA ASN A 172 5.79 8.44 3.58
C ASN A 172 6.97 7.48 3.48
N SER A 173 6.67 6.21 3.22
CA SER A 173 7.65 5.25 2.73
C SER A 173 8.37 5.83 1.50
N PRO A 174 9.68 5.56 1.34
CA PRO A 174 10.40 5.89 0.11
C PRO A 174 9.89 5.00 -1.05
N GLU A 175 10.36 5.23 -2.27
CA GLU A 175 10.17 4.27 -3.37
C GLU A 175 10.78 2.90 -2.99
N THR A 176 10.06 1.82 -3.29
CA THR A 176 10.49 0.45 -3.03
C THR A 176 10.13 -0.46 -4.22
N PRO A 177 10.58 -1.72 -4.26
CA PRO A 177 10.16 -2.66 -5.30
C PRO A 177 8.65 -2.91 -5.37
N VAL A 178 7.91 -2.63 -4.29
CA VAL A 178 6.46 -2.85 -4.21
C VAL A 178 5.66 -1.55 -4.09
N PHE A 179 6.30 -0.40 -3.89
CA PHE A 179 5.63 0.89 -3.71
C PHE A 179 6.21 1.98 -4.59
N HIS A 180 5.35 2.50 -5.45
CA HIS A 180 5.65 3.60 -6.35
C HIS A 180 4.68 4.75 -6.12
N LYS A 181 5.16 5.82 -5.49
CA LYS A 181 4.33 6.93 -4.98
C LYS A 181 3.45 7.55 -6.07
N GLY A 182 3.97 7.69 -7.28
CA GLY A 182 3.24 8.29 -8.41
C GLY A 182 2.15 7.39 -9.02
N ARG A 183 2.06 6.12 -8.60
CA ARG A 183 1.14 5.12 -9.16
C ARG A 183 0.05 4.69 -8.17
N GLU A 184 0.13 5.15 -6.93
CA GLU A 184 -0.75 4.71 -5.86
C GLU A 184 -1.67 5.82 -5.36
N LEU A 185 -2.85 5.41 -4.91
CA LEU A 185 -3.89 6.31 -4.45
C LEU A 185 -4.49 5.76 -3.15
N TYR A 186 -4.20 6.42 -2.03
CA TYR A 186 -4.56 5.95 -0.70
C TYR A 186 -6.08 5.90 -0.52
N GLY A 187 -6.60 4.75 -0.08
CA GLY A 187 -8.03 4.52 0.13
C GLY A 187 -8.78 4.03 -1.10
N LEU A 188 -8.10 3.87 -2.24
CA LEU A 188 -8.73 3.36 -3.47
C LEU A 188 -9.21 1.91 -3.32
N TYR A 189 -8.44 1.07 -2.62
CA TYR A 189 -8.84 -0.31 -2.34
C TYR A 189 -10.14 -0.35 -1.53
N GLU A 190 -10.19 0.37 -0.41
CA GLU A 190 -11.35 0.45 0.48
C GLU A 190 -12.58 0.97 -0.27
N ALA A 191 -12.41 2.04 -1.07
CA ALA A 191 -13.51 2.58 -1.86
C ALA A 191 -14.02 1.60 -2.93
N ARG A 192 -13.16 0.74 -3.50
CA ARG A 192 -13.62 -0.30 -4.44
C ARG A 192 -14.37 -1.43 -3.74
N GLN A 193 -14.06 -1.70 -2.47
CA GLN A 193 -14.78 -2.69 -1.66
C GLN A 193 -16.15 -2.17 -1.21
N SER A 194 -16.26 -0.87 -0.93
CA SER A 194 -17.50 -0.28 -0.40
C SER A 194 -18.60 -0.09 -1.45
N VAL A 195 -18.25 0.04 -2.74
CA VAL A 195 -19.23 0.28 -3.82
C VAL A 195 -19.00 -0.62 -5.03
N ARG A 196 -20.04 -1.36 -5.44
CA ARG A 196 -20.00 -2.20 -6.66
C ARG A 196 -19.74 -1.42 -7.95
N LYS A 197 -20.11 -0.14 -7.99
CA LYS A 197 -19.87 0.77 -9.11
C LYS A 197 -19.54 2.16 -8.58
N LEU A 198 -18.26 2.53 -8.67
CA LEU A 198 -17.79 3.88 -8.34
C LEU A 198 -18.13 4.82 -9.49
N GLU A 199 -19.14 5.69 -9.31
CA GLU A 199 -19.50 6.68 -10.34
C GLU A 199 -18.63 7.94 -10.27
N ARG A 200 -18.17 8.31 -9.07
CA ARG A 200 -17.34 9.50 -8.82
C ARG A 200 -16.38 9.25 -7.66
N LEU A 201 -15.17 9.83 -7.78
CA LEU A 201 -14.12 9.77 -6.78
C LEU A 201 -13.75 11.19 -6.35
N TYR A 202 -13.63 11.44 -5.05
CA TYR A 202 -13.14 12.71 -4.53
C TYR A 202 -11.71 12.53 -4.04
N VAL A 203 -10.76 13.12 -4.78
CA VAL A 203 -9.35 13.13 -4.41
C VAL A 203 -9.08 14.33 -3.53
N GLY A 204 -8.63 14.07 -2.30
CA GLY A 204 -8.13 15.05 -1.37
C GLY A 204 -6.61 15.05 -1.30
N GLU A 205 -6.03 16.19 -0.92
CA GLU A 205 -4.58 16.33 -0.78
C GLU A 205 -4.04 15.69 0.50
N THR A 206 -4.90 15.34 1.47
CA THR A 206 -4.44 14.82 2.78
C THR A 206 -5.39 13.78 3.36
N VAL A 207 -4.82 12.75 3.96
CA VAL A 207 -5.54 11.60 4.56
C VAL A 207 -6.33 11.99 5.84
N CYS A 208 -6.00 13.11 6.49
CA CYS A 208 -6.50 13.45 7.83
C CYS A 208 -7.31 14.75 7.95
N ARG A 209 -7.86 15.30 6.85
CA ARG A 209 -8.67 16.53 6.94
C ARG A 209 -10.17 16.21 6.93
N GLY A 210 -10.74 16.05 8.13
CA GLY A 210 -12.19 16.14 8.40
C GLY A 210 -12.96 14.82 8.53
N ARG A 211 -14.07 14.88 9.28
CA ARG A 211 -15.05 13.82 9.57
C ARG A 211 -15.28 12.89 8.37
N LEU A 212 -14.87 11.63 8.50
CA LEU A 212 -15.26 10.53 7.61
C LEU A 212 -16.73 10.15 7.87
N HIS A 213 -17.65 11.07 7.55
CA HIS A 213 -19.07 10.76 7.44
C HIS A 213 -19.44 10.74 5.96
N GLY A 214 -19.65 9.54 5.42
CA GLY A 214 -20.41 9.31 4.19
C GLY A 214 -19.76 9.71 2.86
N CYS A 215 -18.48 10.09 2.83
CA CYS A 215 -17.77 10.41 1.58
C CYS A 215 -16.42 9.68 1.58
N HIS A 216 -16.20 8.78 0.62
CA HIS A 216 -14.92 8.09 0.42
C HIS A 216 -13.87 9.12 -0.05
N ARG A 217 -13.27 9.84 0.89
CA ARG A 217 -12.16 10.75 0.62
C ARG A 217 -10.91 9.92 0.45
N ILE A 218 -10.36 10.00 -0.74
CA ILE A 218 -9.15 9.27 -1.14
C ILE A 218 -8.01 10.28 -1.19
N GLY A 219 -6.88 9.93 -0.59
CA GLY A 219 -5.71 10.80 -0.51
C GLY A 219 -4.73 10.51 -1.62
N ALA A 220 -4.25 11.53 -2.35
CA ALA A 220 -3.02 11.37 -3.13
C ALA A 220 -1.82 11.20 -2.17
N THR A 221 -0.98 10.21 -2.41
CA THR A 221 0.22 9.95 -1.59
C THR A 221 1.37 10.88 -1.93
#